data_AF-A0A1D7QZH2-F1
#
_entry.id   AF-A0A1D7QZH2-F1
#
_cell.length_a   1.000
_cell.length_b   1.000
_cell.length_c   1.000
_cell.angle_alpha   90.00
_cell.angle_beta   90.00
_cell.angle_gamma   90.00
#
_symmetry.space_group_name_H-M   'P 1'
#
loop_
_entity.id
_entity.type
_entity.pdbx_description
1 polymer ?
#
loop_
_entity_poly.entity_id
_entity_poly.type
_entity_poly.pdbx_seq_one_letter_code
_entity_poly.pdbx_strand_id
1 'polypeptide(L)'
;MKRLIWITSSALLLVFVACNGAEESTDQNASSSVEENGEIETNTNEEAENDDADEEINHPLPDEQADTITEKAASVADALEEQDMERVAEYVHPEKGLLIHPQSWDAGDNYAAFTAEETAGLADDDTRYDFGTFSPEGPIEETYTAFAEQFMDDFAFLADARKELTDPGFDALTEAHPDATFVELHDPGNEEDFNRADFQSLWIAFEQLGDKWHLTAIAGETIHDHK
;
A
#
# COMPACT_ATOMS: atom_id res chain seq x y z
N MET A 1 15.51 35.58 44.88
CA MET A 1 14.62 36.72 45.21
C MET A 1 14.96 37.91 44.32
N LYS A 2 14.09 38.24 43.35
CA LYS A 2 13.91 39.58 42.76
C LYS A 2 12.76 39.55 41.74
N ARG A 3 11.61 40.02 42.23
CA ARG A 3 10.61 40.91 41.61
C ARG A 3 9.91 40.53 40.28
N LEU A 4 8.63 40.20 40.47
CA LEU A 4 7.47 40.36 39.60
C LEU A 4 7.19 41.84 39.23
N ILE A 5 6.60 42.10 38.04
CA ILE A 5 5.67 43.19 37.58
C ILE A 5 5.65 43.10 36.03
N TRP A 6 4.71 42.39 35.36
CA TRP A 6 3.41 42.82 34.78
C TRP A 6 3.42 44.15 33.97
N ILE A 7 2.96 44.11 32.71
CA ILE A 7 1.83 44.91 32.14
C ILE A 7 1.87 44.91 30.58
N THR A 8 0.78 44.37 30.02
CA THR A 8 0.04 44.67 28.77
C THR A 8 0.73 45.34 27.57
N SER A 9 0.51 44.79 26.37
CA SER A 9 0.03 45.60 25.25
C SER A 9 -0.66 44.76 24.18
N SER A 10 -1.94 45.07 23.97
CA SER A 10 -2.78 44.55 22.90
C SER A 10 -2.37 45.21 21.59
N ALA A 11 -2.07 44.41 20.56
CA ALA A 11 -1.94 44.88 19.19
C ALA A 11 -2.63 43.87 18.27
N LEU A 12 -3.90 44.16 18.03
CA LEU A 12 -4.73 43.60 16.97
C LEU A 12 -4.12 43.99 15.62
N LEU A 13 -3.67 43.03 14.80
CA LEU A 13 -3.39 43.26 13.39
C LEU A 13 -4.13 42.23 12.54
N LEU A 14 -5.14 42.74 11.82
CA LEU A 14 -5.89 42.06 10.78
C LEU A 14 -4.98 41.83 9.56
N VAL A 15 -4.84 40.58 9.12
CA VAL A 15 -4.27 40.26 7.81
C VAL A 15 -5.41 40.06 6.83
N PHE A 16 -5.42 40.90 5.80
CA PHE A 16 -6.37 40.88 4.69
C PHE A 16 -6.09 39.70 3.75
N VAL A 17 -7.12 38.91 3.49
CA VAL A 17 -7.22 37.97 2.37
C VAL A 17 -7.35 38.78 1.09
N ALA A 18 -6.42 38.60 0.15
CA ALA A 18 -6.54 39.07 -1.22
C ALA A 18 -6.85 37.86 -2.11
N CYS A 19 -8.07 37.82 -2.64
CA CYS A 19 -8.46 36.91 -3.71
C CYS A 19 -7.75 37.33 -5.01
N ASN A 20 -7.06 36.38 -5.65
CA ASN A 20 -6.63 36.51 -7.04
C ASN A 20 -7.75 35.96 -7.93
N GLY A 21 -8.41 36.83 -8.68
CA GLY A 21 -9.33 36.48 -9.76
C GLY A 21 -8.60 36.61 -11.09
N ALA A 22 -8.58 35.52 -11.86
CA ALA A 22 -8.23 35.52 -13.27
C ALA A 22 -9.53 35.39 -14.08
N GLU A 23 -9.72 36.33 -15.00
CA GLU A 23 -10.82 36.39 -15.97
C GLU A 23 -10.45 35.54 -17.19
N GLU A 24 -11.39 34.82 -17.80
CA GLU A 24 -11.57 34.89 -19.26
C GLU A 24 -12.98 34.45 -19.70
N SER A 25 -13.53 35.22 -20.62
CA SER A 25 -14.84 35.16 -21.24
C SER A 25 -14.93 34.14 -22.38
N THR A 26 -16.11 33.55 -22.61
CA THR A 26 -16.48 33.07 -23.96
C THR A 26 -17.95 33.29 -24.21
N ASP A 27 -18.24 34.03 -25.28
CA ASP A 27 -19.58 34.35 -25.78
C ASP A 27 -19.89 33.47 -27.01
N GLN A 28 -21.11 32.94 -27.04
CA GLN A 28 -22.01 32.64 -28.18
C GLN A 28 -21.42 32.22 -29.55
N ASN A 29 -21.94 31.13 -30.13
CA ASN A 29 -23.09 31.16 -31.05
C ASN A 29 -23.26 29.82 -31.81
N ALA A 30 -24.52 29.54 -32.14
CA ALA A 30 -25.07 28.33 -32.70
C ALA A 30 -24.96 28.19 -34.24
N SER A 31 -25.28 26.96 -34.66
CA SER A 31 -26.05 26.59 -35.86
C SER A 31 -25.32 26.28 -37.18
N SER A 32 -25.28 24.97 -37.48
CA SER A 32 -25.85 24.26 -38.65
C SER A 32 -25.49 24.71 -40.08
N SER A 33 -25.02 23.75 -40.90
CA SER A 33 -25.74 23.17 -42.07
C SER A 33 -24.78 22.35 -42.98
N VAL A 34 -25.12 21.09 -43.29
CA VAL A 34 -25.59 20.55 -44.61
C VAL A 34 -24.44 20.32 -45.62
N GLU A 35 -23.97 19.09 -45.80
CA GLU A 35 -24.38 18.00 -46.72
C GLU A 35 -23.55 17.92 -48.03
N GLU A 36 -23.34 16.66 -48.43
CA GLU A 36 -23.40 16.14 -49.81
C GLU A 36 -22.11 15.90 -50.64
N ASN A 37 -21.74 14.61 -50.67
CA ASN A 37 -21.47 13.74 -51.84
C ASN A 37 -20.14 13.82 -52.62
N GLY A 38 -19.55 12.64 -52.81
CA GLY A 38 -18.50 12.38 -53.78
C GLY A 38 -17.87 10.98 -53.60
N GLU A 39 -18.55 9.93 -54.06
CA GLU A 39 -17.94 8.60 -54.29
C GLU A 39 -16.81 8.69 -55.33
N ILE A 40 -15.63 8.14 -55.04
CA ILE A 40 -14.78 7.41 -56.01
C ILE A 40 -13.99 6.31 -55.25
N GLU A 41 -14.30 5.05 -55.56
CA GLU A 41 -13.50 3.89 -55.17
C GLU A 41 -12.17 3.86 -55.93
N THR A 42 -11.06 3.60 -55.23
CA THR A 42 -9.90 2.91 -55.82
C THR A 42 -9.18 2.10 -54.73
N ASN A 43 -9.19 0.77 -54.93
CA ASN A 43 -8.37 -0.20 -54.20
C ASN A 43 -6.88 0.05 -54.44
N THR A 44 -6.08 0.11 -53.38
CA THR A 44 -4.71 -0.43 -53.35
C THR A 44 -4.30 -0.71 -51.91
N ASN A 45 -3.80 -1.92 -51.71
CA ASN A 45 -3.27 -2.52 -50.51
C ASN A 45 -1.83 -2.01 -50.29
N GLU A 46 -1.50 -1.41 -49.14
CA GLU A 46 -0.17 -1.44 -48.52
C GLU A 46 -0.19 -0.80 -47.13
N GLU A 47 0.65 -1.34 -46.25
CA GLU A 47 0.79 -1.13 -44.81
C GLU A 47 0.79 0.34 -44.36
N ALA A 48 0.13 0.59 -43.23
CA ALA A 48 0.49 1.68 -42.34
C ALA A 48 0.39 1.16 -40.90
N GLU A 49 1.56 1.07 -40.28
CA GLU A 49 1.74 1.13 -38.84
C GLU A 49 0.90 2.29 -38.27
N ASN A 50 0.10 1.99 -37.25
CA ASN A 50 -0.27 3.00 -36.26
C ASN A 50 0.30 2.51 -34.93
N ASP A 51 1.28 3.27 -34.44
CA ASP A 51 1.53 3.48 -33.03
C ASP A 51 0.21 3.60 -32.29
N ASP A 52 0.08 2.87 -31.18
CA ASP A 52 -0.47 3.45 -29.95
C ASP A 52 0.27 2.82 -28.77
N ALA A 53 1.09 3.65 -28.15
CA ALA A 53 1.65 3.45 -26.82
C ALA A 53 0.56 3.65 -25.76
N ASP A 54 0.76 3.00 -24.61
CA ASP A 54 0.04 3.16 -23.35
C ASP A 54 -1.47 2.90 -23.37
N GLU A 55 -1.83 1.62 -23.23
CA GLU A 55 -2.84 1.26 -22.24
C GLU A 55 -2.17 0.34 -21.20
N GLU A 56 -2.04 0.86 -19.99
CA GLU A 56 -1.86 0.08 -18.78
C GLU A 56 -3.16 -0.72 -18.55
N ILE A 57 -3.28 -1.84 -19.25
CA ILE A 57 -4.44 -2.73 -19.14
C ILE A 57 -4.32 -3.45 -17.79
N ASN A 58 -5.05 -2.96 -16.79
CA ASN A 58 -5.37 -3.70 -15.58
C ASN A 58 -6.25 -4.91 -15.96
N HIS A 59 -5.62 -5.96 -16.48
CA HIS A 59 -6.27 -7.23 -16.79
C HIS A 59 -6.32 -8.04 -15.50
N PRO A 60 -7.50 -8.46 -15.02
CA PRO A 60 -7.57 -9.30 -13.83
C PRO A 60 -6.71 -10.55 -14.04
N LEU A 61 -5.93 -10.90 -13.02
CA LEU A 61 -5.07 -12.08 -13.04
C LEU A 61 -5.91 -13.31 -13.39
N PRO A 62 -5.43 -14.18 -14.30
CA PRO A 62 -6.12 -15.44 -14.59
C PRO A 62 -6.37 -16.25 -13.31
N ASP A 63 -7.56 -16.86 -13.19
CA ASP A 63 -8.02 -17.58 -11.99
C ASP A 63 -6.96 -18.55 -11.40
N GLU A 64 -6.27 -19.32 -12.24
CA GLU A 64 -5.21 -20.25 -11.80
C GLU A 64 -4.01 -19.55 -11.13
N GLN A 65 -3.64 -18.36 -11.62
CA GLN A 65 -2.58 -17.55 -11.01
C GLN A 65 -3.08 -16.89 -9.72
N ALA A 66 -4.33 -16.43 -9.72
CA ALA A 66 -4.99 -15.86 -8.55
C ALA A 66 -5.06 -16.87 -7.38
N ASP A 67 -5.47 -18.11 -7.66
CA ASP A 67 -5.49 -19.20 -6.68
C ASP A 67 -4.08 -19.51 -6.16
N THR A 68 -3.09 -19.57 -7.06
CA THR A 68 -1.69 -19.82 -6.70
C THR A 68 -1.12 -18.76 -5.75
N ILE A 69 -1.40 -17.48 -5.98
CA ILE A 69 -0.91 -16.39 -5.13
C ILE A 69 -1.62 -16.40 -3.78
N THR A 70 -2.93 -16.66 -3.76
CA THR A 70 -3.71 -16.76 -2.52
C THR A 70 -3.25 -17.93 -1.64
N GLU A 71 -2.92 -19.08 -2.24
CA GLU A 71 -2.33 -20.23 -1.52
C GLU A 71 -0.93 -19.91 -0.97
N LYS A 72 -0.13 -19.14 -1.71
CA LYS A 72 1.17 -18.65 -1.22
C LYS A 72 1.01 -17.69 -0.05
N ALA A 73 0.08 -16.75 -0.14
CA ALA A 73 -0.26 -15.85 0.97
C ALA A 73 -0.68 -16.63 2.22
N ALA A 74 -1.50 -17.66 2.08
CA ALA A 74 -1.86 -18.55 3.19
C ALA A 74 -0.63 -19.25 3.78
N SER A 75 0.27 -19.77 2.94
CA SER A 75 1.49 -20.44 3.40
C SER A 75 2.45 -19.50 4.14
N VAL A 76 2.51 -18.22 3.74
CA VAL A 76 3.28 -17.17 4.43
C VAL A 76 2.61 -16.82 5.75
N ALA A 77 1.29 -16.66 5.77
CA ALA A 77 0.53 -16.37 6.98
C ALA A 77 0.69 -17.46 8.06
N ASP A 78 0.61 -18.74 7.67
CA ASP A 78 0.87 -19.87 8.58
C ASP A 78 2.29 -19.79 9.17
N ALA A 79 3.29 -19.47 8.35
CA ALA A 79 4.67 -19.36 8.80
C ALA A 79 4.88 -18.18 9.76
N LEU A 80 4.20 -17.05 9.53
CA LEU A 80 4.21 -15.89 10.44
C LEU A 80 3.58 -16.23 11.79
N GLU A 81 2.44 -16.93 11.80
CA GLU A 81 1.77 -17.39 13.02
C GLU A 81 2.67 -18.34 13.84
N GLU A 82 3.42 -19.20 13.15
CA GLU A 82 4.39 -20.13 13.76
C GLU A 82 5.72 -19.46 14.14
N GLN A 83 5.93 -18.18 13.79
CA GLN A 83 7.21 -17.46 13.85
C GLN A 83 8.36 -18.19 13.11
N ASP A 84 8.03 -18.99 12.09
CA ASP A 84 8.98 -19.75 11.29
C ASP A 84 9.55 -18.87 10.17
N MET A 85 10.50 -18.03 10.53
CA MET A 85 11.10 -17.07 9.60
C MET A 85 12.03 -17.73 8.57
N GLU A 86 12.52 -18.95 8.83
CA GLU A 86 13.20 -19.77 7.82
C GLU A 86 12.21 -20.13 6.70
N ARG A 87 10.97 -20.52 7.04
CA ARG A 87 9.92 -20.80 6.06
C ARG A 87 9.46 -19.54 5.33
N VAL A 88 9.35 -18.39 6.01
CA VAL A 88 9.05 -17.11 5.34
C VAL A 88 10.14 -16.75 4.32
N ALA A 89 11.41 -16.96 4.67
CA ALA A 89 12.55 -16.65 3.81
C ALA A 89 12.53 -17.38 2.46
N GLU A 90 11.91 -18.57 2.36
CA GLU A 90 11.78 -19.32 1.11
C GLU A 90 10.97 -18.57 0.03
N TYR A 91 10.13 -17.61 0.44
CA TYR A 91 9.30 -16.82 -0.47
C TYR A 91 9.94 -15.50 -0.85
N VAL A 92 10.94 -15.01 -0.10
CA VAL A 92 11.46 -13.64 -0.22
C VAL A 92 12.08 -13.38 -1.61
N HIS A 93 11.79 -12.20 -2.16
CA HIS A 93 12.34 -11.78 -3.43
C HIS A 93 13.87 -11.65 -3.33
N PRO A 94 14.66 -12.35 -4.18
CA PRO A 94 16.11 -12.46 -4.01
C PRO A 94 16.85 -11.13 -4.20
N GLU A 95 16.29 -10.20 -4.99
CA GLU A 95 16.89 -8.87 -5.24
C GLU A 95 16.28 -7.74 -4.39
N LYS A 96 14.95 -7.71 -4.24
CA LYS A 96 14.22 -6.67 -3.50
C LYS A 96 14.18 -6.88 -1.98
N GLY A 97 14.33 -8.12 -1.51
CA GLY A 97 14.15 -8.45 -0.09
C GLY A 97 12.68 -8.38 0.35
N LEU A 98 12.49 -8.32 1.66
CA LEU A 98 11.20 -8.28 2.34
C LEU A 98 11.09 -7.01 3.18
N LEU A 99 10.14 -6.14 2.84
CA LEU A 99 9.68 -5.07 3.71
C LEU A 99 8.67 -5.62 4.73
N ILE A 100 8.86 -5.32 6.02
CA ILE A 100 7.87 -5.61 7.06
C ILE A 100 7.50 -4.27 7.70
N HIS A 101 6.22 -3.90 7.66
CA HIS A 101 5.77 -2.60 8.14
C HIS A 101 4.44 -2.73 8.92
N PRO A 102 4.25 -2.04 10.06
CA PRO A 102 3.05 -2.16 10.86
C PRO A 102 1.83 -1.52 10.20
N GLN A 103 2.02 -0.53 9.31
CA GLN A 103 0.95 0.29 8.73
C GLN A 103 1.11 0.46 7.21
N SER A 104 0.17 -0.04 6.41
CA SER A 104 0.21 0.02 4.94
C SER A 104 0.21 1.44 4.38
N TRP A 105 -0.38 2.41 5.08
CA TRP A 105 -0.49 3.80 4.63
C TRP A 105 0.78 4.65 4.80
N ASP A 106 1.81 4.15 5.50
CA ASP A 106 3.13 4.79 5.63
C ASP A 106 4.26 3.86 5.17
N ALA A 107 3.97 2.72 4.54
CA ALA A 107 4.97 1.71 4.16
C ALA A 107 5.77 2.06 2.90
N GLY A 108 6.45 3.22 2.88
CA GLY A 108 7.27 3.67 1.73
C GLY A 108 8.71 3.12 1.70
N ASP A 109 9.47 3.48 0.66
CA ASP A 109 10.85 3.02 0.38
C ASP A 109 11.94 3.36 1.42
N ASN A 110 11.58 4.04 2.51
CA ASN A 110 12.54 4.53 3.49
C ASN A 110 12.90 3.48 4.56
N TYR A 111 12.18 2.36 4.60
CA TYR A 111 12.33 1.32 5.61
C TYR A 111 13.22 0.17 5.16
N ALA A 112 13.71 -0.60 6.13
CA ALA A 112 14.61 -1.71 5.84
C ALA A 112 13.87 -2.84 5.10
N ALA A 113 14.48 -3.32 4.01
CA ALA A 113 14.10 -4.56 3.36
C ALA A 113 15.12 -5.65 3.75
N PHE A 114 14.63 -6.76 4.27
CA PHE A 114 15.43 -7.90 4.71
C PHE A 114 15.68 -8.85 3.54
N THR A 115 16.94 -9.21 3.28
CA THR A 115 17.27 -10.27 2.33
C THR A 115 16.69 -11.61 2.80
N ALA A 116 16.58 -12.60 1.91
CA ALA A 116 16.15 -13.94 2.32
C ALA A 116 17.02 -14.54 3.44
N GLU A 117 18.34 -14.29 3.42
CA GLU A 117 19.25 -14.75 4.48
C GLU A 117 19.01 -14.03 5.81
N GLU A 118 18.80 -12.71 5.78
CA GLU A 118 18.47 -11.94 6.99
C GLU A 118 17.10 -12.37 7.54
N THR A 119 16.08 -12.49 6.68
CA THR A 119 14.74 -12.96 7.05
C THR A 119 14.80 -14.30 7.77
N ALA A 120 15.56 -15.27 7.26
CA ALA A 120 15.68 -16.59 7.88
C ALA A 120 16.21 -16.54 9.32
N GLY A 121 17.04 -15.54 9.66
CA GLY A 121 17.62 -15.35 10.98
C GLY A 121 16.86 -14.42 11.91
N LEU A 122 15.78 -13.75 11.46
CA LEU A 122 15.14 -12.66 12.21
C LEU A 122 14.63 -13.08 13.60
N ALA A 123 14.13 -14.31 13.75
CA ALA A 123 13.59 -14.80 15.02
C ALA A 123 14.66 -14.95 16.13
N ASP A 124 15.94 -15.07 15.73
CA ASP A 124 17.10 -15.23 16.62
C ASP A 124 18.02 -14.00 16.62
N ASP A 125 17.67 -12.93 15.89
CA ASP A 125 18.49 -11.72 15.76
C ASP A 125 18.12 -10.67 16.82
N ASP A 126 19.10 -10.34 17.67
CA ASP A 126 19.00 -9.30 18.70
C ASP A 126 19.23 -7.87 18.15
N THR A 127 19.43 -7.70 16.84
CA THR A 127 19.56 -6.39 16.20
C THR A 127 18.24 -5.63 16.26
N ARG A 128 18.30 -4.34 16.60
CA ARG A 128 17.13 -3.45 16.60
C ARG A 128 17.00 -2.79 15.23
N TYR A 129 15.82 -2.92 14.62
CA TYR A 129 15.47 -2.35 13.33
C TYR A 129 14.37 -1.30 13.50
N ASP A 130 14.35 -0.32 12.60
CA ASP A 130 13.24 0.63 12.50
C ASP A 130 12.17 0.00 11.60
N PHE A 131 11.08 -0.45 12.22
CA PHE A 131 9.92 -1.00 11.52
C PHE A 131 8.93 0.09 11.09
N GLY A 132 9.23 1.37 11.33
CA GLY A 132 8.37 2.49 11.01
C GLY A 132 7.57 3.02 12.19
N THR A 133 6.67 3.96 11.91
CA THR A 133 5.99 4.73 12.96
C THR A 133 4.56 4.24 13.16
N PHE A 134 4.24 3.79 14.37
CA PHE A 134 2.89 3.32 14.73
C PHE A 134 2.18 4.26 15.71
N SER A 135 2.93 5.03 16.50
CA SER A 135 2.38 5.80 17.61
C SER A 135 2.86 7.26 17.59
N PRO A 136 2.16 8.17 18.29
CA PRO A 136 2.64 9.54 18.50
C PRO A 136 3.97 9.61 19.27
N GLU A 137 4.50 8.49 19.76
CA GLU A 137 5.75 8.40 20.52
C GLU A 137 7.00 8.28 19.63
N GLY A 138 6.84 7.95 18.34
CA GLY A 138 7.93 7.91 17.36
C GLY A 138 8.11 6.53 16.69
N PRO A 139 9.26 6.29 16.03
CA PRO A 139 9.53 5.06 15.30
C PRO A 139 9.61 3.84 16.25
N ILE A 140 9.22 2.68 15.71
CA ILE A 140 9.35 1.38 16.37
C ILE A 140 10.75 0.84 16.07
N GLU A 141 11.69 1.21 16.93
CA GLU A 141 13.05 0.68 16.88
C GLU A 141 13.16 -0.57 17.77
N GLU A 142 12.85 -1.77 17.29
CA GLU A 142 12.82 -3.00 18.10
C GLU A 142 13.56 -4.18 17.45
N THR A 143 13.83 -5.23 18.23
CA THR A 143 14.21 -6.53 17.63
C THR A 143 13.01 -7.12 16.90
N TYR A 144 13.22 -7.97 15.89
CA TYR A 144 12.10 -8.59 15.18
C TYR A 144 11.16 -9.34 16.13
N THR A 145 11.68 -10.13 17.07
CA THR A 145 10.83 -10.87 18.01
C THR A 145 9.95 -9.96 18.87
N ALA A 146 10.50 -8.86 19.39
CA ALA A 146 9.71 -7.87 20.14
C ALA A 146 8.67 -7.14 19.27
N PHE A 147 9.03 -6.80 18.03
CA PHE A 147 8.09 -6.25 17.06
C PHE A 147 6.98 -7.26 16.73
N ALA A 148 7.32 -8.51 16.46
CA ALA A 148 6.41 -9.57 16.08
C ALA A 148 5.46 -9.94 17.23
N GLU A 149 5.88 -9.90 18.50
CA GLU A 149 4.98 -10.07 19.64
C GLU A 149 3.88 -9.00 19.64
N GLN A 150 4.22 -7.72 19.42
CA GLN A 150 3.24 -6.64 19.35
C GLN A 150 2.38 -6.74 18.09
N PHE A 151 3.00 -7.02 16.94
CA PHE A 151 2.33 -7.05 15.64
C PHE A 151 1.41 -8.28 15.53
N MET A 152 1.87 -9.48 15.87
CA MET A 152 1.08 -10.72 15.76
C MET A 152 -0.09 -10.80 16.73
N ASP A 153 -0.04 -10.11 17.88
CA ASP A 153 -1.21 -9.96 18.75
C ASP A 153 -2.38 -9.33 17.98
N ASP A 154 -2.08 -8.38 17.09
CA ASP A 154 -3.07 -7.73 16.22
C ASP A 154 -3.46 -8.58 15.01
N PHE A 155 -2.78 -9.69 14.76
CA PHE A 155 -3.03 -10.58 13.61
C PHE A 155 -3.32 -12.03 14.04
N ALA A 156 -3.84 -12.23 15.26
CA ALA A 156 -4.26 -13.55 15.72
C ALA A 156 -5.41 -14.19 14.90
N PHE A 157 -5.95 -13.49 13.90
CA PHE A 157 -7.00 -13.95 13.00
C PHE A 157 -6.50 -14.63 11.71
N LEU A 158 -5.18 -14.65 11.44
CA LEU A 158 -4.62 -15.05 10.13
C LEU A 158 -5.14 -16.41 9.62
N ALA A 159 -5.29 -17.39 10.50
CA ALA A 159 -5.80 -18.72 10.17
C ALA A 159 -7.23 -18.68 9.59
N ASP A 160 -8.10 -17.82 10.14
CA ASP A 160 -9.52 -17.70 9.77
C ASP A 160 -9.80 -16.52 8.83
N ALA A 161 -8.78 -15.73 8.48
CA ALA A 161 -8.90 -14.54 7.65
C ALA A 161 -9.54 -14.82 6.29
N ARG A 162 -10.43 -13.92 5.85
CA ARG A 162 -10.84 -13.84 4.44
C ARG A 162 -9.64 -13.41 3.62
N LYS A 163 -9.40 -14.09 2.50
CA LYS A 163 -8.27 -13.83 1.61
C LYS A 163 -8.80 -13.28 0.29
N GLU A 164 -8.32 -12.12 -0.13
CA GLU A 164 -8.80 -11.45 -1.34
C GLU A 164 -7.65 -10.78 -2.08
N LEU A 165 -7.63 -10.93 -3.41
CA LEU A 165 -6.75 -10.15 -4.27
C LEU A 165 -7.33 -8.75 -4.41
N THR A 166 -6.71 -7.80 -3.74
CA THR A 166 -7.13 -6.41 -3.75
C THR A 166 -5.96 -5.49 -3.48
N ASP A 167 -6.03 -4.30 -4.07
CA ASP A 167 -5.12 -3.21 -3.73
C ASP A 167 -5.36 -2.75 -2.27
N PRO A 168 -4.31 -2.38 -1.53
CA PRO A 168 -4.44 -1.81 -0.19
C PRO A 168 -5.19 -0.47 -0.16
N GLY A 169 -5.33 0.22 -1.28
CA GLY A 169 -5.99 1.53 -1.36
C GLY A 169 -5.15 2.65 -0.75
N PHE A 170 -3.84 2.42 -0.54
CA PHE A 170 -2.89 3.36 0.03
C PHE A 170 -1.70 3.56 -0.90
N ASP A 171 -1.42 4.82 -1.23
CA ASP A 171 -0.36 5.20 -2.17
C ASP A 171 1.04 4.76 -1.69
N ALA A 172 1.33 4.77 -0.39
CA ALA A 172 2.68 4.49 0.12
C ALA A 172 3.18 3.08 -0.23
N LEU A 173 2.36 2.05 0.06
CA LEU A 173 2.74 0.66 -0.18
C LEU A 173 2.73 0.31 -1.69
N THR A 174 1.79 0.87 -2.45
CA THR A 174 1.69 0.64 -3.90
C THR A 174 2.78 1.37 -4.67
N GLU A 175 3.17 2.58 -4.25
CA GLU A 175 4.32 3.29 -4.83
C GLU A 175 5.65 2.59 -4.53
N ALA A 176 5.81 1.99 -3.34
CA ALA A 176 7.01 1.22 -2.98
C ALA A 176 7.11 -0.12 -3.71
N HIS A 177 5.96 -0.73 -4.02
CA HIS A 177 5.86 -2.03 -4.70
C HIS A 177 4.92 -1.96 -5.93
N PRO A 178 5.27 -1.19 -6.97
CA PRO A 178 4.38 -0.89 -8.09
C PRO A 178 4.08 -2.09 -8.99
N ASP A 179 4.95 -3.10 -8.95
CA ASP A 179 4.79 -4.34 -9.73
C ASP A 179 4.13 -5.46 -8.91
N ALA A 180 3.72 -5.18 -7.67
CA ALA A 180 3.21 -6.20 -6.77
C ALA A 180 1.73 -6.50 -6.99
N THR A 181 1.41 -7.77 -6.83
CA THR A 181 0.06 -8.26 -6.58
C THR A 181 -0.12 -8.41 -5.07
N PHE A 182 -1.20 -7.86 -4.55
CA PHE A 182 -1.50 -7.86 -3.12
C PHE A 182 -2.61 -8.86 -2.79
N VAL A 183 -2.41 -9.63 -1.71
CA VAL A 183 -3.46 -10.40 -1.05
C VAL A 183 -3.75 -9.77 0.30
N GLU A 184 -4.98 -9.33 0.51
CA GLU A 184 -5.47 -8.89 1.81
C GLU A 184 -5.97 -10.10 2.59
N LEU A 185 -5.48 -10.23 3.83
CA LEU A 185 -6.03 -11.09 4.86
C LEU A 185 -6.85 -10.18 5.79
N HIS A 186 -8.17 -10.30 5.72
CA HIS A 186 -9.10 -9.39 6.38
C HIS A 186 -9.93 -10.11 7.44
N ASP A 187 -9.96 -9.53 8.65
CA ASP A 187 -10.99 -9.75 9.66
C ASP A 187 -11.91 -8.51 9.71
N PRO A 188 -13.20 -8.64 9.34
CA PRO A 188 -14.14 -7.53 9.41
C PRO A 188 -14.49 -7.09 10.85
N GLY A 189 -14.09 -7.86 11.87
CA GLY A 189 -14.45 -7.62 13.26
C GLY A 189 -15.92 -7.96 13.55
N ASN A 190 -16.41 -7.56 14.73
CA ASN A 190 -17.79 -7.84 15.14
C ASN A 190 -18.77 -6.80 14.57
N GLU A 191 -19.62 -7.22 13.61
CA GLU A 191 -20.64 -6.37 12.99
C GLU A 191 -21.69 -5.82 13.97
N GLU A 192 -21.93 -6.44 15.13
CA GLU A 192 -22.93 -5.96 16.11
C GLU A 192 -22.50 -4.66 16.78
N ASP A 193 -21.20 -4.48 16.96
CA ASP A 193 -20.58 -3.26 17.46
C ASP A 193 -19.98 -2.52 16.25
N PHE A 194 -20.81 -1.73 15.53
CA PHE A 194 -20.46 -0.89 14.37
C PHE A 194 -19.30 0.12 14.57
N ASN A 195 -18.52 0.00 15.65
CA ASN A 195 -17.20 0.57 15.67
C ASN A 195 -16.34 -0.18 14.66
N ARG A 196 -16.02 0.51 13.57
CA ARG A 196 -14.87 0.19 12.69
C ARG A 196 -13.54 -0.04 13.45
N ALA A 197 -13.52 0.12 14.77
CA ALA A 197 -12.35 -0.04 15.62
C ALA A 197 -11.77 -1.47 15.62
N ASP A 198 -12.56 -2.48 15.26
CA ASP A 198 -12.12 -3.87 15.44
C ASP A 198 -11.73 -4.57 14.12
N PHE A 199 -11.78 -3.89 12.96
CA PHE A 199 -11.31 -4.52 11.73
C PHE A 199 -9.78 -4.54 11.69
N GLN A 200 -9.25 -5.60 11.07
CA GLN A 200 -7.82 -5.79 10.90
C GLN A 200 -7.55 -6.32 9.48
N SER A 201 -6.54 -5.75 8.83
CA SER A 201 -6.12 -6.16 7.48
C SER A 201 -4.61 -6.35 7.44
N LEU A 202 -4.15 -7.45 6.85
CA LEU A 202 -2.75 -7.70 6.54
C LEU A 202 -2.60 -7.86 5.02
N TRP A 203 -1.79 -7.01 4.39
CA TRP A 203 -1.41 -7.17 2.99
C TRP A 203 -0.12 -7.95 2.87
N ILE A 204 -0.17 -8.98 2.02
CA ILE A 204 0.98 -9.75 1.59
C ILE A 204 1.21 -9.44 0.11
N ALA A 205 2.34 -8.79 -0.19
CA ALA A 205 2.69 -8.34 -1.53
C ALA A 205 3.62 -9.34 -2.22
N PHE A 206 3.27 -9.72 -3.44
CA PHE A 206 4.07 -10.61 -4.27
C PHE A 206 4.42 -9.98 -5.60
N GLU A 207 5.67 -10.14 -6.02
CA GLU A 207 6.13 -9.77 -7.35
C GLU A 207 6.60 -10.99 -8.14
N GLN A 208 6.43 -10.91 -9.46
CA GLN A 208 6.83 -11.98 -10.36
C GLN A 208 8.28 -11.79 -10.84
N LEU A 209 9.13 -12.80 -10.61
CA LEU A 209 10.47 -12.89 -11.18
C LEU A 209 10.57 -14.17 -12.01
N GLY A 210 10.50 -14.01 -13.34
CA GLY A 210 10.35 -15.12 -14.27
C GLY A 210 8.97 -15.79 -14.10
N ASP A 211 8.94 -17.11 -13.91
CA ASP A 211 7.68 -17.86 -13.74
C ASP A 211 7.29 -18.05 -12.26
N LYS A 212 7.88 -17.27 -11.33
CA LYS A 212 7.72 -17.45 -9.88
C LYS A 212 7.31 -16.17 -9.18
N TRP A 213 6.37 -16.30 -8.25
CA TRP A 213 5.95 -15.26 -7.32
C TRP A 213 6.83 -15.26 -6.07
N HIS A 214 7.32 -14.07 -5.71
CA HIS A 214 8.16 -13.83 -4.54
C HIS A 214 7.59 -12.74 -3.67
N LEU A 215 7.66 -12.95 -2.36
CA LEU A 215 7.23 -12.03 -1.32
C LEU A 215 8.15 -10.80 -1.30
N THR A 216 7.55 -9.61 -1.35
CA THR A 216 8.27 -8.33 -1.29
C THR A 216 7.87 -7.47 -0.11
N ALA A 217 6.63 -7.59 0.38
CA ALA A 217 6.18 -6.85 1.56
C ALA A 217 5.13 -7.59 2.39
N ILE A 218 5.13 -7.30 3.69
CA ILE A 218 4.06 -7.58 4.64
C ILE A 218 3.71 -6.27 5.33
N ALA A 219 2.46 -5.84 5.24
CA ALA A 219 2.02 -4.58 5.84
C ALA A 219 0.66 -4.72 6.54
N GLY A 220 0.51 -4.19 7.75
CA GLY A 220 -0.76 -4.23 8.50
C GLY A 220 -1.61 -2.96 8.34
N GLU A 221 -2.90 -3.05 8.67
CA GLU A 221 -3.77 -1.95 9.09
C GLU A 221 -4.62 -2.46 10.25
N THR A 222 -4.63 -1.68 11.32
CA THR A 222 -5.38 -1.98 12.54
C THR A 222 -5.90 -0.66 13.08
N ILE A 223 -7.14 -0.61 13.56
CA ILE A 223 -7.65 0.58 14.25
C ILE A 223 -7.47 0.41 15.75
N HIS A 224 -6.29 0.75 16.27
CA HIS A 224 -6.08 0.78 17.72
C HIS A 224 -6.60 2.08 18.33
N ASP A 225 -7.71 2.00 19.07
CA ASP A 225 -8.03 2.98 20.12
C ASP A 225 -7.13 2.67 21.32
N HIS A 226 -5.84 3.04 21.27
CA HIS A 226 -4.97 2.98 22.43
C HIS A 226 -5.54 3.90 23.51
N LYS A 227 -6.24 3.31 24.48
CA LYS A 227 -6.74 3.99 25.67
C LYS A 227 -5.67 4.15 26.73
#